data_AF-A0A4Y8KRI9-F1
#
_entry.id   AF-A0A4Y8KRI9-F1
#
_cell.length_a   1.000
_cell.length_b   1.000
_cell.length_c   1.000
_cell.angle_alpha   90.00
_cell.angle_beta   90.00
_cell.angle_gamma   90.00
#
_symmetry.space_group_name_H-M   'P 1'
#
loop_
_entity.id
_entity.type
_entity.pdbx_description
1 polymer ?
#
loop_
_entity_poly.entity_id
_entity_poly.type
_entity_poly.pdbx_seq_one_letter_code
_entity_poly.pdbx_strand_id
1 'polypeptide(L)'
;MSTVVEATEISVQAASHLDRTGKDAGAVAAILALARKIDDWDAVVDHIMEQIAMDPESKMRPPGVDNSSLPTYLKFCESLGLTPGSRGELSTTGKPAAPTKVKNDLADFKQRNGVG
;
A
#
# COMPACT_ATOMS: atom_id res chain seq x y z
N MET A 1 8.70 -1.52 -18.81
CA MET A 1 7.86 -1.83 -17.63
C MET A 1 6.84 -0.70 -17.53
N SER A 2 5.55 -0.99 -17.36
CA SER A 2 4.53 0.04 -17.12
C SER A 2 4.70 0.62 -15.72
N THR A 3 4.43 1.91 -15.54
CA THR A 3 4.46 2.54 -14.20
C THR A 3 3.25 2.09 -13.36
N VAL A 4 3.28 2.34 -12.05
CA VAL A 4 2.13 2.04 -11.18
C VAL A 4 0.91 2.85 -11.60
N VAL A 5 1.09 4.11 -11.98
CA VAL A 5 0.01 4.96 -12.52
C VAL A 5 -0.62 4.33 -13.75
N GLU A 6 0.18 3.99 -14.77
CA GLU A 6 -0.32 3.42 -16.03
C GLU A 6 -1.09 2.11 -15.78
N ALA A 7 -0.54 1.23 -14.94
CA ALA A 7 -1.18 -0.04 -14.59
C ALA A 7 -2.48 0.17 -13.80
N THR A 8 -2.53 1.18 -12.93
CA THR A 8 -3.74 1.55 -12.17
C THR A 8 -4.83 2.07 -13.11
N GLU A 9 -4.48 2.95 -14.05
CA GLU A 9 -5.42 3.49 -15.02
C GLU A 9 -6.03 2.39 -15.89
N ILE A 10 -5.22 1.45 -16.38
CA ILE A 10 -5.69 0.27 -17.14
C ILE A 10 -6.68 -0.54 -16.29
N SER A 11 -6.34 -0.81 -15.03
CA SER A 11 -7.19 -1.60 -14.12
C SER A 11 -8.52 -0.91 -13.84
N VAL A 12 -8.50 0.39 -13.58
CA VAL A 12 -9.71 1.21 -13.36
C VAL A 12 -10.55 1.30 -14.63
N GLN A 13 -9.95 1.39 -15.81
CA GLN A 13 -10.68 1.41 -17.08
C GLN A 13 -11.35 0.06 -17.39
N ALA A 14 -10.72 -1.05 -17.03
CA ALA A 14 -11.26 -2.39 -17.22
C ALA A 14 -12.38 -2.76 -16.21
N ALA A 15 -12.42 -2.09 -15.05
CA ALA A 15 -13.39 -2.35 -14.00
C ALA A 15 -14.78 -1.75 -14.31
N SER A 16 -15.64 -2.55 -14.96
CA SER A 16 -16.99 -2.14 -15.37
C SER A 16 -17.96 -1.86 -14.22
N HIS A 17 -17.64 -2.31 -13.01
CA HIS A 17 -18.45 -2.10 -11.80
C HIS A 17 -18.20 -0.74 -11.11
N LEU A 18 -17.16 0.00 -11.49
CA LEU A 18 -16.80 1.28 -10.86
C LEU A 18 -17.53 2.46 -11.51
N ASP A 19 -18.19 3.28 -10.68
CA ASP A 19 -18.75 4.57 -11.07
C ASP A 19 -17.68 5.68 -11.01
N ARG A 20 -16.82 5.69 -12.03
CA ARG A 20 -15.63 6.57 -12.12
C ARG A 20 -15.94 8.07 -12.12
N THR A 21 -17.16 8.47 -12.48
CA THR A 21 -17.59 9.87 -12.56
C THR A 21 -18.58 10.27 -11.47
N GLY A 22 -19.08 9.29 -10.71
CA GLY A 22 -20.05 9.51 -9.65
C GLY A 22 -19.52 9.03 -8.30
N LYS A 23 -20.14 7.99 -7.74
CA LYS A 23 -19.96 7.61 -6.33
C LYS A 23 -18.55 7.16 -5.99
N ASP A 24 -17.86 6.53 -6.94
CA ASP A 24 -16.53 5.95 -6.72
C ASP A 24 -15.41 6.91 -7.16
N ALA A 25 -15.74 8.05 -7.78
CA ALA A 25 -14.78 8.99 -8.34
C ALA A 25 -13.72 9.45 -7.33
N GLY A 26 -14.10 9.67 -6.08
CA GLY A 26 -13.17 10.05 -5.01
C GLY A 26 -12.17 8.94 -4.65
N ALA A 27 -12.63 7.69 -4.60
CA ALA A 27 -11.77 6.55 -4.33
C ALA A 27 -10.82 6.25 -5.50
N VAL A 28 -11.31 6.42 -6.74
CA VAL A 28 -10.50 6.34 -7.97
C VAL A 28 -9.44 7.45 -8.01
N ALA A 29 -9.78 8.68 -7.65
CA ALA A 29 -8.82 9.77 -7.57
C ALA A 29 -7.74 9.50 -6.51
N ALA A 30 -8.12 8.96 -5.35
CA ALA A 30 -7.20 8.63 -4.27
C ALA A 30 -6.19 7.54 -4.65
N ILE A 31 -6.64 6.46 -5.30
CA ILE A 31 -5.73 5.39 -5.75
C ILE A 31 -4.76 5.89 -6.84
N LEU A 32 -5.22 6.76 -7.75
CA LEU A 32 -4.35 7.38 -8.77
C LEU A 32 -3.32 8.34 -8.15
N ALA A 33 -3.70 9.10 -7.11
CA ALA A 33 -2.78 9.95 -6.37
C ALA A 33 -1.71 9.12 -5.64
N LEU A 34 -2.09 7.99 -5.04
CA LEU A 34 -1.14 7.06 -4.42
C LEU A 34 -0.22 6.43 -5.45
N ALA A 35 -0.75 6.00 -6.60
CA ALA A 35 0.05 5.45 -7.69
C ALA A 35 1.12 6.44 -8.16
N ARG A 36 0.74 7.72 -8.35
CA ARG A 36 1.69 8.77 -8.74
C ARG A 36 2.77 9.01 -7.70
N LYS A 37 2.37 9.06 -6.42
CA LYS A 37 3.33 9.18 -5.32
C LYS A 37 4.34 8.03 -5.31
N ILE A 38 3.90 6.79 -5.59
CA ILE A 38 4.77 5.61 -5.62
C ILE A 38 5.78 5.71 -6.77
N ASP A 39 5.33 6.08 -7.97
CA ASP A 39 6.20 6.22 -9.15
C ASP A 39 7.23 7.35 -8.96
N ASP A 40 6.82 8.47 -8.37
CA ASP A 40 7.65 9.68 -8.29
C ASP A 40 8.58 9.70 -7.05
N TRP A 41 8.39 8.80 -6.08
CA TRP A 41 9.05 8.90 -4.78
C TRP A 41 10.58 8.95 -4.87
N ASP A 42 11.17 8.01 -5.59
CA ASP A 42 12.63 7.92 -5.70
C ASP A 42 13.20 9.13 -6.44
N ALA A 43 12.56 9.57 -7.52
CA ALA A 43 12.98 10.75 -8.27
C ALA A 43 12.90 12.04 -7.43
N VAL A 44 11.88 12.18 -6.58
CA VAL A 44 11.76 13.32 -5.65
C VAL A 44 12.87 13.28 -4.59
N VAL A 45 13.15 12.10 -4.02
CA VAL A 45 14.22 11.94 -3.03
C VAL A 45 15.58 12.26 -3.65
N ASP A 46 15.87 11.70 -4.82
CA ASP A 46 17.12 11.94 -5.54
C ASP A 46 17.32 13.44 -5.83
N HIS A 47 16.28 14.11 -6.33
CA HIS A 47 16.33 15.55 -6.58
C HIS A 47 16.61 16.37 -5.31
N ILE A 48 15.97 16.02 -4.18
CA ILE A 48 16.21 16.69 -2.89
C ILE A 48 17.65 16.45 -2.42
N MET A 49 18.16 15.24 -2.58
CA MET A 49 19.53 14.88 -2.20
C MET A 49 20.56 15.64 -3.04
N GLU A 50 20.32 15.78 -4.34
CA GLU A 50 21.15 16.61 -5.24
C GLU A 50 21.17 18.08 -4.78
N GLN A 51 20.01 18.65 -4.43
CA GLN A 51 19.95 20.03 -3.93
C GLN A 51 20.72 20.23 -2.62
N ILE A 52 20.63 19.28 -1.69
CA ILE A 52 21.41 19.30 -0.44
C ILE A 52 22.92 19.23 -0.73
N ALA A 53 23.33 18.42 -1.71
CA ALA A 53 24.73 18.32 -2.09
C ALA A 53 25.27 19.61 -2.74
N MET A 54 24.42 20.35 -3.47
CA MET A 54 24.79 21.60 -4.14
C MET A 54 24.84 22.82 -3.20
N ASP A 55 24.10 22.79 -2.08
CA ASP A 55 24.09 23.86 -1.08
C ASP A 55 24.34 23.29 0.34
N PRO A 56 25.61 23.24 0.78
CA PRO A 56 25.97 22.70 2.10
C PRO A 56 25.40 23.48 3.29
N GLU A 57 24.99 24.74 3.11
CA GLU A 57 24.33 25.52 4.16
C GLU A 57 22.80 25.32 4.18
N SER A 58 22.27 24.55 3.22
CA SER A 58 20.85 24.26 3.10
C SER A 58 20.29 23.57 4.35
N LYS A 59 19.17 24.11 4.82
CA LYS A 59 18.37 23.52 5.90
C LYS A 59 17.39 22.45 5.39
N MET A 60 17.39 22.18 4.09
CA MET A 60 16.54 21.14 3.50
C MET A 60 16.93 19.77 4.06
N ARG A 61 15.94 18.90 4.24
CA ARG A 61 16.13 17.52 4.69
C ARG A 61 15.34 16.59 3.77
N PRO A 62 15.85 15.38 3.49
CA PRO A 62 15.09 14.41 2.75
C PRO A 62 13.78 14.09 3.49
N PRO A 63 12.69 13.79 2.76
CA PRO A 63 11.48 13.25 3.34
C PRO A 63 11.77 11.99 4.17
N GLY A 64 10.97 11.74 5.20
CA GLY A 64 11.04 10.49 5.96
C GLY A 64 10.70 9.28 5.08
N VAL A 65 11.19 8.09 5.45
CA VAL A 65 10.91 6.84 4.73
C VAL A 65 9.41 6.60 4.63
N ASP A 66 8.92 6.35 3.40
CA ASP A 66 7.51 6.00 3.16
C ASP A 66 7.30 4.49 3.18
N ASN A 67 6.74 4.00 4.29
CA ASN A 67 6.37 2.60 4.48
C ASN A 67 4.85 2.36 4.38
N SER A 68 4.09 3.39 4.02
CA SER A 68 2.64 3.42 4.19
C SER A 68 1.88 3.49 2.86
N SER A 69 2.45 4.13 1.84
CA SER A 69 1.75 4.31 0.56
C SER A 69 1.49 3.00 -0.16
N LEU A 70 2.47 2.09 -0.21
CA LEU A 70 2.31 0.79 -0.87
C LEU A 70 1.23 -0.08 -0.21
N PRO A 71 1.26 -0.34 1.13
CA PRO A 71 0.16 -1.05 1.79
C PRO A 71 -1.20 -0.38 1.60
N THR A 72 -1.25 0.96 1.67
CA THR A 72 -2.50 1.71 1.51
C THR A 72 -3.04 1.57 0.09
N TYR A 73 -2.18 1.68 -0.92
CA TYR A 73 -2.52 1.47 -2.32
C TYR A 73 -3.11 0.08 -2.54
N LEU A 74 -2.47 -0.98 -2.04
CA LEU A 74 -2.98 -2.35 -2.15
C LEU A 74 -4.34 -2.52 -1.46
N LYS A 75 -4.56 -1.89 -0.31
CA LYS A 75 -5.86 -1.90 0.37
C LYS A 75 -6.95 -1.18 -0.43
N PHE A 76 -6.60 -0.10 -1.13
CA PHE A 76 -7.52 0.58 -2.03
C PHE A 76 -7.84 -0.30 -3.26
N CYS A 77 -6.84 -0.99 -3.82
CA CYS A 77 -7.07 -1.97 -4.88
C CYS A 77 -8.09 -3.04 -4.45
N GLU A 78 -7.93 -3.59 -3.25
CA GLU A 78 -8.88 -4.58 -2.71
C GLU A 78 -10.28 -3.98 -2.49
N SER A 79 -10.36 -2.80 -1.89
CA SER A 79 -11.63 -2.14 -1.58
C SER A 79 -12.43 -1.78 -2.83
N LEU A 80 -11.74 -1.50 -3.95
CA LEU A 80 -12.32 -1.17 -5.24
C LEU A 80 -12.60 -2.39 -6.13
N GLY A 81 -12.36 -3.62 -5.67
CA GLY A 81 -12.58 -4.79 -6.53
C GLY A 81 -11.50 -4.98 -7.62
N LEU A 82 -10.33 -4.35 -7.48
CA LEU A 82 -9.27 -4.35 -8.49
C LEU A 82 -8.30 -5.53 -8.35
N THR A 83 -8.41 -6.33 -7.29
CA THR A 83 -7.61 -7.56 -7.10
C THR A 83 -8.41 -8.83 -7.36
N PRO A 84 -7.78 -9.94 -7.80
CA PRO A 84 -8.47 -11.22 -7.96
C PRO A 84 -9.20 -11.69 -6.68
N GLY A 85 -8.63 -11.42 -5.50
CA GLY A 85 -9.26 -11.74 -4.22
C GLY A 85 -10.56 -10.97 -3.99
N SER A 86 -10.55 -9.68 -4.28
CA SER A 86 -11.75 -8.83 -4.16
C SER A 86 -12.85 -9.16 -5.19
N ARG A 87 -12.47 -9.76 -6.34
CA ARG A 87 -13.42 -10.22 -7.37
C ARG A 87 -13.96 -11.63 -7.13
N GLY A 88 -13.48 -12.33 -6.09
CA GLY A 88 -13.83 -13.73 -5.85
C GLY A 88 -13.24 -14.70 -6.87
N GLU A 89 -12.28 -14.26 -7.68
CA GLU A 89 -11.58 -15.07 -8.70
C GLU A 89 -10.54 -16.00 -8.06
N LEU A 90 -10.11 -15.68 -6.82
CA LEU A 90 -9.36 -16.60 -5.98
C LEU A 90 -10.34 -17.56 -5.30
N SER A 91 -10.93 -18.47 -6.07
CA SER A 91 -11.61 -19.63 -5.51
C SER A 91 -10.57 -20.58 -4.92
N THR A 92 -10.17 -20.34 -3.67
CA THR A 92 -9.56 -21.40 -2.87
C THR A 92 -10.68 -22.36 -2.48
N THR A 93 -10.68 -23.54 -3.06
CA THR A 93 -11.37 -24.73 -2.52
C THR A 93 -10.87 -25.13 -1.12
N GLY A 94 -10.05 -24.31 -0.46
CA GLY A 94 -9.65 -24.42 0.93
C GLY A 94 -10.33 -23.34 1.76
N LYS A 95 -11.15 -23.77 2.72
CA LYS A 95 -11.61 -23.01 3.88
C LYS A 95 -10.45 -22.15 4.43
N PRO A 96 -10.63 -20.84 4.72
CA PRO A 96 -9.58 -20.05 5.34
C PRO A 96 -9.11 -20.79 6.59
N ALA A 97 -7.81 -21.06 6.67
CA ALA A 97 -7.22 -21.64 7.87
C ALA A 97 -7.59 -20.69 9.02
N ALA A 98 -8.34 -21.22 9.99
CA ALA A 98 -8.62 -20.49 11.21
C ALA A 98 -7.28 -19.98 11.76
N PRO A 99 -7.21 -18.73 12.25
CA PRO A 99 -5.99 -18.23 12.86
C PRO A 99 -5.55 -19.27 13.89
N THR A 100 -4.38 -19.86 13.68
CA THR A 100 -3.79 -20.75 14.66
C THR A 100 -3.77 -19.94 15.93
N LYS A 101 -4.49 -20.38 16.98
CA LYS A 101 -4.38 -19.78 18.30
C LYS A 101 -2.90 -19.84 18.65
N VAL A 102 -2.19 -18.73 18.45
CA VAL A 102 -0.84 -18.58 18.93
C VAL A 102 -0.96 -18.85 20.42
N LYS A 103 -0.33 -19.92 20.90
CA LYS A 103 -0.28 -20.19 22.33
C LYS A 103 0.24 -18.91 22.98
N ASN A 104 -0.36 -18.53 24.10
CA ASN A 104 0.04 -17.32 24.80
C ASN A 104 1.42 -17.56 25.43
N ASP A 105 2.47 -17.53 24.61
CA ASP A 105 3.85 -17.82 24.98
C ASP A 105 4.33 -16.89 26.11
N LEU A 106 3.68 -15.74 26.26
CA LEU A 106 3.90 -14.81 27.36
C LEU A 106 3.44 -15.37 28.72
N ALA A 107 2.33 -16.11 28.76
CA ALA A 107 1.86 -16.75 29.99
C ALA A 107 2.79 -17.90 30.40
N ASP A 108 3.20 -18.73 29.44
CA ASP A 108 4.14 -19.83 29.67
C ASP A 108 5.53 -19.31 30.07
N PHE A 109 5.98 -18.20 29.47
CA PHE A 109 7.24 -17.54 29.83
C PHE A 109 7.20 -16.99 31.26
N LYS A 110 6.13 -16.30 31.66
CA LYS A 110 5.97 -15.76 33.02
C LYS A 110 5.92 -16.87 34.06
N GLN A 111 5.21 -17.96 33.77
CA GLN A 111 5.12 -19.12 34.65
C GLN A 111 6.47 -19.85 34.80
N ARG A 112 7.24 -20.00 33.71
CA ARG A 112 8.56 -20.63 33.74
C ARG A 112 9.62 -19.81 34.45
N ASN A 113 9.56 -18.48 34.36
CA ASN A 113 10.60 -17.60 34.88
C ASN A 113 10.21 -16.88 36.18
N GLY A 114 9.02 -17.17 36.74
CA GLY A 114 8.56 -16.59 38.00
C GLY A 114 8.39 -15.06 37.93
N VAL A 115 8.14 -14.51 36.74
CA VAL A 115 7.96 -13.07 36.54
C VAL A 115 6.46 -12.78 36.56
N GLY A 116 5.95 -12.54 37.77
CA GLY A 116 4.59 -12.05 38.04
C GLY A 116 4.58 -10.54 38.22
#